data_AF-A0AAD8JVW4-F1
#
_entry.id   AF-A0AAD8JVW4-F1
#
_cell.length_a   1.000
_cell.length_b   1.000
_cell.length_c   1.000
_cell.angle_alpha   90.00
_cell.angle_beta   90.00
_cell.angle_gamma   90.00
#
_symmetry.space_group_name_H-M   'P 1'
#
loop_
_entity.id
_entity.type
_entity.pdbx_description
1 polymer ?
#
loop_
_entity_poly.entity_id
_entity_poly.type
_entity_poly.pdbx_seq_one_letter_code
_entity_poly.pdbx_strand_id
1 'polypeptide(L)'
;MHRASMENSTHIYLPPEIRMIVDKTASFVAKKGPEFERRIWISNVRNPKFNFLNASDPSHAYYQQKLSEYRAQSQTLSAAFAEKIKLIHEEK
;
A
#
# COMPACT_ATOMS: atom_id res chain seq x y z
N MET A 1 -22.62 -1.02 -38.00
CA MET A 1 -21.75 -0.29 -37.05
C MET A 1 -21.37 -1.26 -35.94
N HIS A 2 -20.08 -1.56 -35.81
CA HIS A 2 -19.52 -2.65 -34.99
C HIS A 2 -19.85 -2.48 -33.50
N ARG A 3 -20.57 -3.45 -32.93
CA ARG A 3 -20.79 -3.59 -31.48
C ARG A 3 -19.88 -4.70 -30.93
N ALA A 4 -18.59 -4.61 -31.22
CA ALA A 4 -17.58 -5.57 -30.78
C ALA A 4 -16.81 -5.01 -29.58
N SER A 5 -16.44 -5.91 -28.66
CA SER A 5 -15.56 -5.68 -27.50
C SER A 5 -16.24 -5.28 -26.18
N MET A 6 -17.29 -6.03 -25.82
CA MET A 6 -17.41 -6.51 -24.43
C MET A 6 -16.72 -7.88 -24.39
N GLU A 7 -16.16 -8.28 -23.25
CA GLU A 7 -15.35 -9.51 -23.03
C GLU A 7 -13.83 -9.37 -23.21
N ASN A 8 -13.20 -8.43 -22.48
CA ASN A 8 -11.88 -8.71 -21.92
C ASN A 8 -12.05 -9.19 -20.48
N SER A 9 -12.44 -10.45 -20.38
CA SER A 9 -12.62 -11.19 -19.14
C SER A 9 -11.26 -11.44 -18.46
N THR A 10 -11.07 -10.79 -17.32
CA THR A 10 -10.49 -11.39 -16.11
C THR A 10 -9.21 -12.22 -16.25
N HIS A 11 -8.14 -11.65 -16.80
CA HIS A 11 -6.80 -12.07 -16.40
C HIS A 11 -6.20 -10.93 -15.59
N ILE A 12 -6.53 -10.85 -14.30
CA ILE A 12 -5.87 -9.93 -13.35
C ILE A 12 -4.49 -10.52 -13.04
N TYR A 13 -3.65 -10.62 -14.07
CA TYR A 13 -2.23 -10.73 -13.89
C TYR A 13 -1.76 -9.33 -13.55
N LEU A 14 -1.79 -8.98 -12.25
CA LEU A 14 -1.09 -7.79 -11.80
C LEU A 14 0.36 -7.95 -12.27
N PRO A 15 0.84 -7.13 -13.23
CA PRO A 15 2.21 -7.23 -13.69
C PRO A 15 3.14 -7.20 -12.46
N PRO A 16 4.24 -7.96 -12.46
CA PRO A 16 5.20 -7.92 -11.36
C PRO A 16 5.64 -6.49 -11.03
N GLU A 17 5.66 -5.60 -12.03
CA GLU A 17 5.84 -4.16 -11.85
C GLU A 17 4.82 -3.51 -10.90
N ILE A 18 3.52 -3.78 -11.06
CA ILE A 18 2.47 -3.19 -10.20
C ILE A 18 2.64 -3.68 -8.76
N ARG A 19 2.92 -4.97 -8.56
CA ARG A 19 3.18 -5.52 -7.22
C ARG A 19 4.36 -4.81 -6.55
N MET A 20 5.48 -4.62 -7.27
CA MET A 20 6.64 -3.89 -6.76
C MET A 20 6.33 -2.42 -6.44
N ILE A 21 5.52 -1.75 -7.26
CA ILE A 21 5.12 -0.36 -7.01
C ILE A 21 4.22 -0.27 -5.77
N VAL A 22 3.22 -1.15 -5.65
CA VAL A 22 2.35 -1.26 -4.47
C VAL A 22 3.18 -1.44 -3.20
N ASP A 23 4.10 -2.40 -3.22
CA ASP A 23 4.97 -2.74 -2.09
C ASP A 23 5.81 -1.53 -1.63
N LYS A 24 6.48 -0.87 -2.59
CA LYS A 24 7.23 0.37 -2.34
C LYS A 24 6.33 1.47 -1.78
N THR A 25 5.22 1.77 -2.46
CA THR A 25 4.29 2.83 -2.06
C THR A 25 3.71 2.58 -0.68
N ALA A 26 3.26 1.36 -0.39
CA ALA A 26 2.71 0.98 0.91
C ALA A 26 3.74 1.14 2.04
N SER A 27 5.00 0.73 1.81
CA SER A 27 6.09 0.93 2.77
C SER A 27 6.37 2.42 3.04
N PHE A 28 6.40 3.25 1.99
CA PHE A 28 6.58 4.70 2.15
C PHE A 28 5.40 5.36 2.87
N VAL A 29 4.17 5.03 2.51
CA VAL A 29 2.96 5.59 3.12
C VAL A 29 2.80 5.13 4.57
N ALA A 30 3.18 3.89 4.90
CA ALA A 30 3.21 3.41 6.29
C ALA A 30 4.15 4.23 7.16
N LYS A 31 5.31 4.66 6.63
CA LYS A 31 6.32 5.44 7.36
C LYS A 31 6.07 6.95 7.36
N LYS A 32 5.64 7.51 6.23
CA LYS A 32 5.44 8.96 6.03
C LYS A 32 4.03 9.43 6.36
N GLY A 33 3.06 8.50 6.38
CA GLY A 33 1.65 8.80 6.61
C GLY A 33 0.83 8.99 5.34
N PRO A 34 -0.49 9.13 5.48
CA PRO A 34 -1.46 9.21 4.38
C PRO A 34 -1.32 10.48 3.52
N GLU A 35 -0.64 11.52 4.00
CA GLU A 35 -0.34 12.71 3.20
C GLU A 35 0.54 12.40 1.99
N PHE A 36 1.45 11.44 2.16
CA PHE A 36 2.34 11.00 1.08
C PHE A 36 1.58 10.25 -0.01
N GLU A 37 0.60 9.44 0.38
CA GLU A 37 -0.31 8.74 -0.54
C GLU A 37 -1.03 9.73 -1.47
N ARG A 38 -1.61 10.79 -0.89
CA ARG A 38 -2.31 11.83 -1.64
C ARG A 38 -1.37 12.55 -2.63
N ARG A 39 -0.13 12.83 -2.23
CA ARG A 39 0.86 13.46 -3.13
C ARG A 39 1.23 12.55 -4.30
N ILE A 40 1.44 11.25 -4.04
CA ILE A 40 1.71 10.27 -5.10
C ILE A 40 0.53 10.20 -6.05
N TRP A 41 -0.70 10.13 -5.52
CA TRP A 41 -1.92 10.09 -6.32
C TRP A 41 -2.04 11.31 -7.24
N ILE A 42 -1.93 12.52 -6.70
CA ILE A 42 -2.08 13.75 -7.50
C ILE A 42 -1.01 13.83 -8.59
N SER A 43 0.23 13.47 -8.27
CA SER A 43 1.35 13.50 -9.23
C SER A 43 1.22 12.43 -10.32
N ASN A 44 0.63 11.28 -9.99
CA ASN A 44 0.53 10.12 -10.87
C ASN A 44 -0.90 9.79 -11.33
N VAL A 45 -1.84 10.73 -11.22
CA VAL A 45 -3.26 10.50 -11.54
C VAL A 45 -3.47 10.09 -13.01
N ARG A 46 -2.54 10.48 -13.89
CA ARG A 46 -2.55 10.10 -15.32
C ARG A 46 -1.80 8.79 -15.61
N ASN A 47 -1.18 8.19 -14.61
CA ASN A 47 -0.38 6.99 -14.76
C ASN A 47 -1.21 5.76 -14.34
N PRO A 48 -1.59 4.87 -15.30
CA PRO A 48 -2.40 3.69 -14.99
C PRO A 48 -1.69 2.73 -14.01
N LYS A 49 -0.36 2.83 -13.86
CA LYS A 49 0.39 2.04 -12.88
C LYS A 49 0.01 2.37 -11.43
N PHE A 50 -0.59 3.52 -11.17
CA PHE A 50 -1.04 3.95 -9.84
C PHE A 50 -2.55 3.85 -9.64
N ASN A 51 -3.28 3.20 -10.56
CA ASN A 51 -4.73 2.98 -10.40
C ASN A 51 -5.07 2.19 -9.13
N PHE A 52 -4.14 1.40 -8.56
CA PHE A 52 -4.33 0.71 -7.28
C PHE A 52 -4.59 1.66 -6.09
N LEU A 53 -4.22 2.94 -6.20
CA LEU A 53 -4.55 3.95 -5.18
C LEU A 53 -6.02 4.38 -5.25
N ASN A 54 -6.70 4.10 -6.36
CA ASN A 54 -8.12 4.36 -6.51
C ASN A 54 -8.93 3.27 -5.81
N ALA A 55 -9.84 3.66 -4.92
CA ALA A 55 -10.75 2.73 -4.24
C ALA A 55 -11.69 1.99 -5.21
N SER A 56 -11.89 2.52 -6.42
CA SER A 56 -12.69 1.85 -7.46
C SER A 56 -11.95 0.71 -8.17
N ASP A 57 -10.63 0.57 -7.99
CA ASP A 57 -9.85 -0.47 -8.67
C ASP A 57 -9.77 -1.76 -7.84
N PRO A 58 -9.89 -2.96 -8.44
CA PRO A 58 -9.75 -4.24 -7.72
C PRO A 58 -8.40 -4.41 -7.01
N SER A 59 -7.34 -3.78 -7.54
CA SER A 59 -5.99 -3.82 -6.98
C SER A 59 -5.88 -3.05 -5.66
N HIS A 60 -6.87 -2.22 -5.32
CA HIS A 60 -6.90 -1.46 -4.08
C HIS A 60 -6.91 -2.36 -2.84
N ALA A 61 -7.59 -3.51 -2.90
CA ALA A 61 -7.60 -4.48 -1.81
C ALA A 61 -6.19 -4.97 -1.46
N TYR A 62 -5.36 -5.23 -2.49
CA TYR A 62 -3.98 -5.66 -2.30
C TYR A 62 -3.11 -4.53 -1.70
N TYR A 63 -3.32 -3.29 -2.15
CA TYR A 63 -2.64 -2.12 -1.58
C TYR A 63 -2.98 -1.93 -0.10
N GLN A 64 -4.26 -1.98 0.27
CA GLN A 64 -4.72 -1.82 1.66
C GLN A 64 -4.12 -2.90 2.57
N GLN A 65 -4.11 -4.16 2.12
CA GLN A 65 -3.51 -5.26 2.87
C GLN A 65 -2.02 -4.99 3.13
N LYS A 66 -1.25 -4.65 2.08
CA LYS A 66 0.18 -4.36 2.23
C LYS A 66 0.45 -3.15 3.11
N LEU A 67 -0.35 -2.09 2.97
CA LEU A 67 -0.24 -0.90 3.81
C LEU A 67 -0.45 -1.23 5.29
N SER A 68 -1.47 -2.04 5.58
CA SER A 68 -1.74 -2.52 6.95
C SER A 68 -0.59 -3.38 7.48
N GLU A 69 -0.06 -4.31 6.68
CA GLU A 69 1.11 -5.12 7.05
C GLU A 69 2.32 -4.23 7.41
N TYR A 70 2.67 -3.23 6.58
CA TYR A 70 3.81 -2.34 6.86
C TYR A 70 3.59 -1.43 8.06
N ARG A 71 2.37 -0.94 8.25
CA ARG A 71 2.01 -0.14 9.44
C ARG A 71 2.11 -0.99 10.70
N ALA A 72 1.53 -2.18 10.68
CA ALA A 72 1.61 -3.13 11.78
C ALA A 72 3.06 -3.48 12.10
N GLN A 73 3.87 -3.83 11.10
CA GLN A 73 5.30 -4.14 11.29
C GLN A 73 6.08 -2.98 11.90
N SER A 74 5.87 -1.76 11.40
CA SER A 74 6.53 -0.55 11.92
C SER A 74 6.12 -0.28 13.37
N GLN A 75 4.85 -0.53 13.70
CA GLN A 75 4.32 -0.33 15.04
C GLN A 75 4.70 -1.43 16.01
N THR A 76 4.78 -2.70 15.58
CA THR A 76 5.26 -3.82 16.43
C THR A 76 6.73 -3.66 16.81
N LEU A 77 7.58 -3.20 15.89
CA LEU A 77 8.99 -2.92 16.21
C LEU A 77 9.12 -1.77 17.22
N SER A 78 8.30 -0.73 17.07
CA SER A 78 8.23 0.38 18.02
C SER A 78 7.70 -0.05 19.39
N ALA A 79 6.64 -0.84 19.43
CA ALA A 79 6.01 -1.29 20.67
C ALA A 79 6.91 -2.26 21.45
N ALA A 80 7.51 -3.24 20.77
CA ALA A 80 8.43 -4.20 21.39
C ALA A 80 9.68 -3.50 21.96
N PHE A 81 10.18 -2.47 21.27
CA PHE A 81 11.28 -1.65 21.78
C PHE A 81 10.86 -0.85 23.02
N ALA A 82 9.67 -0.24 23.00
CA ALA A 82 9.14 0.52 24.14
C ALA A 82 8.88 -0.38 25.37
N GLU A 83 8.40 -1.59 25.18
CA GLU A 83 8.16 -2.56 26.25
C GLU A 83 9.48 -3.02 26.89
N LYS A 84 10.50 -3.27 26.06
CA LYS A 84 11.84 -3.61 26.55
C LYS A 84 12.49 -2.46 27.32
N ILE A 85 12.29 -1.20 26.91
CA ILE A 85 12.79 -0.01 27.64
C ILE A 85 12.09 0.14 29.00
N LYS A 86 10.77 -0.10 29.09
CA LYS A 86 10.03 -0.01 30.36
C LYS A 86 10.51 -1.04 31.39
N LEU A 87 10.79 -2.27 30.96
CA LEU A 87 11.32 -3.33 31.81
C LEU A 87 12.71 -3.02 32.40
N ILE A 88 13.50 -2.16 31.75
CA ILE A 88 14.84 -1.78 32.24
C ILE A 88 14.75 -0.66 33.30
N HIS A 89 13.66 0.12 33.35
CA HIS A 89 13.53 1.26 34.29
C HIS A 89 12.87 0.89 35.62
N GLU A 90 12.34 -0.32 35.79
CA GLU A 90 11.67 -0.77 37.04
C GLU A 90 12.60 -1.57 37.98
N GLU A 91 13.87 -1.75 37.62
CA GLU A 91 14.89 -2.44 38.44
C GLU A 91 15.87 -1.42 39.05
N LYS A 92 15.35 -0.46 39.82
CA LYS A 92 16.14 0.38 40.73
C LYS A 92 15.37 0.85 41.95
#